data_AF-A0A6J5JKJ6-F1
#
_entry.id   AF-A0A6J5JKJ6-F1
#
_cell.length_a   1.000
_cell.length_b   1.000
_cell.length_c   1.000
_cell.angle_alpha   90.00
_cell.angle_beta   90.00
_cell.angle_gamma   90.00
#
_symmetry.space_group_name_H-M   'P 1'
#
loop_
_entity.id
_entity.type
_entity.pdbx_description
1 polymer ?
#
loop_
_entity_poly.entity_id
_entity_poly.type
_entity_poly.pdbx_seq_one_letter_code
_entity_poly.pdbx_strand_id
1 'polypeptide(L)'
;MKSTALVRKTTLARGTSTLKRTAFARSSTPKPRRTGPPKVRDTPRPRVVPSSLGLIHMGRVAELGCIVCLNLRLGRSAAECHHARCFAGGGQKSTDFHTIPLCPLHHRLGGSGVALHAGRQTFARIFGTEPELLLQVLQMLGFAIFPEQLARPDLGALLYPERVLA
;
A
#
# COMPACT_ATOMS: atom_id res chain seq x y z
N MET A 1 4.69 24.23 -43.75
CA MET A 1 4.43 22.97 -43.03
C MET A 1 5.58 22.02 -43.34
N LYS A 2 6.57 21.92 -42.44
CA LYS A 2 7.79 21.13 -42.67
C LYS A 2 7.64 19.78 -41.97
N SER A 3 7.48 18.72 -42.76
CA SER A 3 7.44 17.34 -42.29
C SER A 3 8.80 16.96 -41.71
N THR A 4 8.83 16.65 -40.42
CA THR A 4 10.02 16.22 -39.68
C THR A 4 10.44 14.82 -40.14
N ALA A 5 11.70 14.70 -40.56
CA ALA A 5 12.28 13.45 -41.01
C ALA A 5 12.32 12.42 -39.87
N LEU A 6 11.75 11.24 -40.14
CA LEU A 6 11.84 10.06 -39.29
C LEU A 6 13.32 9.67 -39.10
N VAL A 7 13.78 9.68 -37.85
CA VAL A 7 15.09 9.16 -37.44
C VAL A 7 15.15 7.68 -37.81
N ARG A 8 16.02 7.34 -38.77
CA ARG A 8 16.31 5.95 -39.15
C ARG A 8 16.92 5.23 -37.95
N LYS A 9 16.28 4.13 -37.52
CA LYS A 9 16.87 3.17 -36.56
C LYS A 9 18.21 2.70 -37.12
N THR A 10 19.30 3.01 -36.44
CA THR A 10 20.61 2.45 -36.76
C THR A 10 20.57 0.94 -36.50
N THR A 11 21.01 0.14 -37.47
CA THR A 11 21.26 -1.28 -37.27
C THR A 11 22.44 -1.41 -36.32
N LEU A 12 22.22 -1.89 -35.09
CA LEU A 12 23.30 -2.25 -34.18
C LEU A 12 24.24 -3.22 -34.90
N ALA A 13 25.47 -2.77 -35.15
CA ALA A 13 26.53 -3.63 -35.66
C ALA A 13 26.75 -4.75 -34.65
N ARG A 14 26.61 -6.00 -35.10
CA ARG A 14 26.82 -7.20 -34.29
C ARG A 14 28.33 -7.38 -34.10
N GLY A 15 28.92 -6.56 -33.22
CA GLY A 15 30.32 -6.66 -32.86
C GLY A 15 30.60 -8.01 -32.22
N THR A 16 31.57 -8.74 -32.75
CA THR A 16 32.15 -9.90 -32.09
C THR A 16 32.92 -9.40 -30.88
N SER A 17 32.27 -9.39 -29.71
CA SER A 17 32.94 -9.09 -28.45
C SER A 17 33.90 -10.24 -28.13
N THR A 18 35.15 -10.19 -28.61
CA THR A 18 36.24 -11.04 -28.14
C THR A 18 36.70 -10.53 -26.76
N LEU A 19 35.79 -10.56 -25.79
CA LEU A 19 36.18 -10.47 -24.39
C LEU A 19 36.92 -11.76 -24.05
N LYS A 20 38.21 -11.66 -23.72
CA LYS A 20 38.99 -12.78 -23.17
C LYS A 20 38.27 -13.29 -21.92
N ARG A 21 37.64 -14.46 -22.03
CA ARG A 21 37.12 -15.19 -20.86
C ARG A 21 38.31 -15.64 -20.02
N THR A 22 38.58 -14.93 -18.93
CA THR A 22 39.47 -15.44 -17.89
C THR A 22 38.79 -16.61 -17.18
N ALA A 23 39.56 -17.65 -16.85
CA ALA A 23 39.03 -18.79 -16.11
C ALA A 23 38.62 -18.32 -14.70
N PHE A 24 37.35 -18.51 -14.35
CA PHE A 24 36.88 -18.33 -12.98
C PHE A 24 37.62 -19.31 -12.06
N ALA A 25 38.39 -18.80 -11.11
CA ALA A 25 39.02 -19.63 -10.09
C ALA A 25 37.93 -20.34 -9.27
N ARG A 26 37.96 -21.68 -9.24
CA ARG A 26 37.07 -22.46 -8.38
C ARG A 26 37.59 -22.37 -6.95
N SER A 27 36.82 -21.74 -6.07
CA SER A 27 37.07 -21.81 -4.62
C SER A 27 37.00 -23.26 -4.16
N SER A 28 38.06 -23.75 -3.51
CA SER A 28 38.10 -25.06 -2.86
C SER A 28 37.47 -25.05 -1.47
N THR A 29 37.03 -23.88 -0.97
CA THR A 29 36.40 -23.79 0.35
C THR A 29 34.96 -24.33 0.31
N PRO A 30 34.59 -25.23 1.24
CA PRO A 30 33.21 -25.66 1.37
C PRO A 30 32.31 -24.44 1.65
N LYS A 31 31.27 -24.24 0.84
CA LYS A 31 30.26 -23.20 1.13
C LYS A 31 29.67 -23.47 2.51
N PRO A 32 29.55 -22.47 3.38
CA PRO A 32 28.88 -22.66 4.67
C PRO A 32 27.48 -23.19 4.41
N ARG A 33 27.10 -24.25 5.13
CA ARG A 33 25.72 -24.76 5.11
C ARG A 33 24.82 -23.58 5.46
N ARG A 34 23.88 -23.23 4.58
CA ARG A 34 22.81 -22.28 4.89
C ARG A 34 22.03 -22.86 6.06
N THR A 35 22.37 -22.47 7.28
CA THR A 35 21.46 -22.61 8.40
C THR A 35 20.27 -21.71 8.06
N GLY A 36 19.07 -22.29 8.03
CA GLY A 36 17.86 -21.48 7.89
C GLY A 36 17.83 -20.42 9.00
N PRO A 37 17.17 -19.27 8.77
CA PRO A 37 16.98 -18.30 9.84
C PRO A 37 16.41 -18.98 11.08
N PRO A 38 16.83 -18.60 12.29
CA PRO A 38 16.35 -19.21 13.52
C PRO A 38 14.81 -19.15 13.54
N LYS A 39 14.17 -20.28 13.85
CA LYS A 39 12.71 -20.31 14.06
C LYS A 39 12.41 -19.41 15.25
N VAL A 40 11.92 -18.19 14.99
CA VAL A 40 11.47 -17.27 16.03
C VAL A 40 10.26 -17.92 16.70
N ARG A 41 10.48 -18.50 17.89
CA ARG A 41 9.45 -19.24 18.64
C ARG A 41 8.52 -18.31 19.43
N ASP A 42 8.95 -17.07 19.66
CA ASP A 42 8.33 -16.17 20.63
C ASP A 42 7.69 -14.92 20.02
N THR A 43 7.52 -14.85 18.69
CA THR A 43 6.61 -13.83 18.14
C THR A 43 5.18 -14.26 18.46
N PRO A 44 4.41 -13.46 19.22
CA PRO A 44 3.00 -13.75 19.42
C PRO A 44 2.36 -13.93 18.06
N ARG A 45 1.71 -15.09 17.84
CA ARG A 45 0.97 -15.30 16.59
C ARG A 45 -0.05 -14.15 16.49
N PRO A 46 -0.06 -13.37 15.40
CA PRO A 46 -1.04 -12.32 15.24
C PRO A 46 -2.43 -12.92 15.41
N ARG A 47 -3.24 -12.28 16.25
CA ARG A 47 -4.59 -12.76 16.55
C ARG A 47 -5.36 -12.80 15.24
N VAL A 48 -5.77 -13.99 14.81
CA VAL A 48 -6.41 -14.18 13.50
C VAL A 48 -7.80 -13.55 13.58
N VAL A 49 -7.93 -12.37 12.97
CA VAL A 49 -9.23 -11.73 12.77
C VAL A 49 -10.00 -12.49 11.70
N PRO A 50 -11.29 -12.80 11.93
CA PRO A 50 -12.08 -13.50 10.92
C PRO A 50 -12.21 -12.64 9.67
N SER A 51 -12.12 -13.25 8.49
CA SER A 51 -12.20 -12.54 7.21
C SER A 51 -13.51 -11.77 7.03
N SER A 52 -14.59 -12.26 7.63
CA SER A 52 -15.90 -11.59 7.67
C SER A 52 -15.85 -10.22 8.35
N LEU A 53 -15.00 -10.06 9.38
CA LEU A 53 -14.88 -8.78 10.09
C LEU A 53 -14.19 -7.71 9.24
N GLY A 54 -13.20 -8.10 8.42
CA GLY A 54 -12.57 -7.20 7.45
C GLY A 54 -13.60 -6.68 6.43
N LEU A 55 -14.48 -7.56 5.93
CA LEU A 55 -15.58 -7.18 5.03
C LEU A 55 -16.55 -6.21 5.70
N ILE A 56 -16.98 -6.47 6.94
CA ILE A 56 -17.87 -5.58 7.70
C ILE A 56 -17.21 -4.21 7.89
N HIS A 57 -15.93 -4.17 8.25
CA HIS A 57 -15.21 -2.92 8.45
C HIS A 57 -15.12 -2.11 7.15
N MET A 58 -14.74 -2.73 6.02
CA MET A 58 -14.71 -2.04 4.73
C MET A 58 -16.10 -1.54 4.30
N GLY A 59 -17.17 -2.27 4.62
CA GLY A 59 -18.54 -1.80 4.40
C GLY A 59 -18.82 -0.50 5.15
N ARG A 60 -18.52 -0.47 6.46
CA ARG A 60 -18.66 0.74 7.29
C ARG A 60 -17.81 1.91 6.78
N VAL A 61 -16.58 1.62 6.33
CA VAL A 61 -15.67 2.62 5.75
C VAL A 61 -16.27 3.19 4.46
N ALA A 62 -16.72 2.34 3.53
CA ALA A 62 -17.31 2.76 2.26
C ALA A 62 -18.58 3.60 2.46
N GLU A 63 -19.39 3.26 3.47
CA GLU A 63 -20.62 3.99 3.81
C GLU A 63 -20.34 5.44 4.19
N LEU A 64 -19.21 5.79 4.82
CA LEU A 64 -18.90 7.19 5.16
C LEU A 64 -18.93 8.11 3.93
N GLY A 65 -18.52 7.59 2.77
CA GLY A 65 -18.27 8.36 1.56
C GLY A 65 -16.86 8.92 1.52
N CYS A 66 -16.48 9.55 0.40
CA CYS A 66 -15.10 9.95 0.18
C CYS A 66 -14.59 10.92 1.25
N ILE A 67 -13.56 10.53 2.01
CA ILE A 67 -12.99 11.34 3.09
C ILE A 67 -12.51 12.71 2.59
N VAL A 68 -11.94 12.76 1.38
CA VAL A 68 -11.52 14.01 0.75
C VAL A 68 -12.72 14.91 0.42
N CYS A 69 -13.80 14.37 -0.17
CA CYS A 69 -15.00 15.16 -0.45
C CYS A 69 -15.63 15.71 0.83
N LEU A 70 -15.60 14.93 1.92
CA LEU A 70 -16.08 15.38 3.23
C LEU A 70 -15.22 16.53 3.77
N ASN A 71 -13.90 16.42 3.71
CA ASN A 71 -12.97 17.46 4.15
C ASN A 71 -13.12 18.76 3.34
N LEU A 72 -13.38 18.63 2.03
CA LEU A 72 -13.66 19.75 1.12
C LEU A 72 -15.10 20.30 1.24
N ARG A 73 -15.94 19.74 2.13
CA ARG A 73 -17.36 20.10 2.30
C ARG A 73 -18.20 19.98 1.03
N LEU A 74 -17.85 19.04 0.14
CA LEU A 74 -18.58 18.72 -1.10
C LEU A 74 -19.73 17.72 -0.87
N GLY A 75 -19.93 17.27 0.37
CA GLY A 75 -20.93 16.27 0.74
C GLY A 75 -20.42 14.83 0.57
N ARG A 76 -21.35 13.87 0.77
CA ARG A 76 -21.06 12.44 0.67
C ARG A 76 -21.07 12.01 -0.81
N SER A 77 -19.98 11.39 -1.24
CA SER A 77 -19.86 10.76 -2.56
C SER A 77 -19.58 9.28 -2.40
N ALA A 78 -20.07 8.47 -3.34
CA ALA A 78 -19.84 7.02 -3.34
C ALA A 78 -18.34 6.73 -3.34
N ALA A 79 -17.90 5.89 -2.39
CA ALA A 79 -16.50 5.62 -2.15
C ALA A 79 -16.14 4.17 -2.43
N GLU A 80 -14.95 4.01 -3.01
CA GLU A 80 -14.22 2.75 -3.12
C GLU A 80 -13.22 2.68 -1.96
N CYS A 81 -13.04 1.50 -1.36
CA CYS A 81 -12.05 1.33 -0.30
C CYS A 81 -10.64 1.27 -0.90
N HIS A 82 -9.78 2.16 -0.41
CA HIS A 82 -8.36 2.21 -0.73
C HIS A 82 -7.53 1.68 0.43
N HIS A 83 -6.73 0.63 0.20
CA HIS A 83 -5.80 0.08 1.20
C HIS A 83 -4.55 0.94 1.31
N ALA A 84 -4.35 1.56 2.48
CA ALA A 84 -3.24 2.44 2.76
C ALA A 84 -1.90 1.67 2.68
N ARG A 85 -0.99 2.11 1.82
CA ARG A 85 0.25 1.39 1.48
C ARG A 85 1.35 1.49 2.55
N CYS A 86 1.28 2.51 3.41
CA CYS A 86 2.29 2.76 4.45
C CYS A 86 2.34 1.68 5.54
N PHE A 87 1.29 0.87 5.69
CA PHE A 87 1.19 -0.17 6.71
C PHE A 87 1.52 -1.58 6.20
N ALA A 88 2.02 -1.70 4.96
CA ALA A 88 2.41 -2.97 4.36
C ALA A 88 3.86 -2.93 3.86
N GLY A 89 4.54 -4.08 3.94
CA GLY A 89 5.85 -4.26 3.34
C GLY A 89 5.84 -4.16 1.81
N GLY A 90 7.01 -3.95 1.21
CA GLY A 90 7.16 -3.76 -0.24
C GLY A 90 6.45 -4.83 -1.08
N GLY A 91 5.43 -4.42 -1.84
CA GLY A 91 4.66 -5.29 -2.74
C GLY A 91 3.45 -5.99 -2.11
N GLN A 92 3.20 -5.79 -0.81
CA GLN A 92 2.03 -6.36 -0.13
C GLN A 92 0.89 -5.35 -0.02
N LYS A 93 -0.34 -5.87 0.04
CA LYS A 93 -1.54 -5.11 0.37
C LYS A 93 -1.63 -5.00 1.90
N SER A 94 -2.02 -3.84 2.42
CA SER A 94 -2.32 -3.71 3.85
C SER A 94 -3.61 -4.43 4.23
N THR A 95 -3.84 -4.61 5.53
CA THR A 95 -5.04 -5.30 6.01
C THR A 95 -6.30 -4.48 5.71
N ASP A 96 -7.46 -5.13 5.71
CA ASP A 96 -8.74 -4.47 5.45
C ASP A 96 -9.09 -3.38 6.47
N PHE A 97 -8.44 -3.38 7.63
CA PHE A 97 -8.55 -2.35 8.68
C PHE A 97 -7.74 -1.08 8.41
N HIS A 98 -6.85 -1.12 7.42
CA HIS A 98 -6.08 0.04 6.95
C HIS A 98 -6.67 0.54 5.64
N THR A 99 -7.97 0.81 5.63
CA THR A 99 -8.68 1.29 4.44
C THR A 99 -9.24 2.69 4.62
N ILE A 100 -9.15 3.50 3.58
CA ILE A 100 -9.77 4.83 3.51
C ILE A 100 -10.80 4.88 2.37
N PRO A 101 -11.93 5.58 2.54
CA PRO A 101 -12.95 5.69 1.51
C PRO A 101 -12.60 6.82 0.55
N LEU A 102 -12.43 6.52 -0.74
CA LEU A 102 -12.14 7.50 -1.79
C LEU A 102 -13.12 7.35 -2.96
N CYS A 103 -13.68 8.45 -3.46
CA CYS A 103 -14.49 8.40 -4.67
C CYS A 103 -13.62 8.07 -5.89
N PRO A 104 -14.19 7.59 -7.01
CA PRO A 104 -13.41 7.26 -8.20
C PRO A 104 -12.46 8.38 -8.66
N LEU A 105 -12.88 9.64 -8.53
CA LEU A 105 -12.07 10.83 -8.84
C LEU A 105 -10.81 10.94 -7.95
N HIS A 106 -10.96 10.89 -6.62
CA HIS A 106 -9.83 10.98 -5.69
C HIS A 106 -9.05 9.66 -5.56
N HIS A 107 -9.62 8.54 -6.02
CA HIS A 107 -8.96 7.24 -5.98
C HIS A 107 -8.07 7.01 -7.21
N ARG A 108 -8.67 7.01 -8.42
CA ARG A 108 -8.01 6.52 -9.66
C ARG A 108 -8.25 7.34 -10.93
N LEU A 109 -9.38 8.05 -11.05
CA LEU A 109 -9.79 8.72 -12.29
C LEU A 109 -9.25 10.15 -12.41
N GLY A 110 -8.97 10.82 -11.29
CA GLY A 110 -8.37 12.15 -11.28
C GLY A 110 -6.93 12.15 -11.79
N GLY A 111 -6.45 13.32 -12.21
CA GLY A 111 -5.05 13.53 -12.58
C GLY A 111 -4.11 13.65 -11.37
N SER A 112 -2.84 13.96 -11.66
CA SER A 112 -1.84 14.27 -10.62
C SER A 112 -2.32 15.43 -9.74
N GLY A 113 -2.25 15.24 -8.42
CA GLY A 113 -2.78 16.20 -7.44
C GLY A 113 -4.28 16.04 -7.13
N VAL A 114 -4.99 15.14 -7.82
CA VAL A 114 -6.39 14.81 -7.51
C VAL A 114 -6.54 13.35 -7.11
N ALA A 115 -6.09 12.41 -7.96
CA ALA A 115 -6.16 10.99 -7.62
C ALA A 115 -4.92 10.53 -6.84
N LEU A 116 -5.15 9.77 -5.79
CA LEU A 116 -4.09 9.16 -4.99
C LEU A 116 -3.18 8.29 -5.87
N HIS A 117 -3.75 7.49 -6.77
CA HIS A 117 -2.98 6.65 -7.68
C HIS A 117 -2.23 7.41 -8.78
N ALA A 118 -2.58 8.66 -9.07
CA ALA A 118 -1.89 9.50 -10.05
C ALA A 118 -0.69 10.27 -9.46
N GLY A 119 -0.58 10.36 -8.13
CA GLY A 119 0.54 11.03 -7.48
C GLY A 119 0.40 11.13 -5.97
N ARG A 120 0.82 10.09 -5.24
CA ARG A 120 0.69 9.99 -3.77
C ARG A 120 1.29 11.16 -3.01
N GLN A 121 2.48 11.63 -3.42
CA GLN A 121 3.15 12.74 -2.73
C GLN A 121 2.42 14.06 -2.92
N THR A 122 1.96 14.34 -4.14
CA THR A 122 1.17 15.54 -4.44
C THR A 122 -0.19 15.46 -3.75
N PHE A 123 -0.85 14.30 -3.81
CA PHE A 123 -2.11 14.04 -3.09
C PHE A 123 -1.96 14.30 -1.60
N ALA A 124 -0.91 13.76 -0.97
CA ALA A 124 -0.67 13.92 0.46
C ALA A 124 -0.47 15.38 0.87
N ARG A 125 0.21 16.18 0.03
CA ARG A 125 0.40 17.62 0.29
C ARG A 125 -0.90 18.41 0.22
N ILE A 126 -1.86 17.98 -0.59
CA ILE A 126 -3.12 18.70 -0.82
C ILE A 126 -4.21 18.26 0.16
N PHE A 127 -4.34 16.96 0.40
CA PHE A 127 -5.47 16.37 1.13
C PHE A 127 -5.10 15.71 2.46
N GLY A 128 -3.80 15.56 2.76
CA GLY A 128 -3.30 14.81 3.92
C GLY A 128 -2.78 13.43 3.56
N THR A 129 -1.90 12.91 4.41
CA THR A 129 -1.25 11.61 4.21
C THR A 129 -2.21 10.43 4.40
N GLU A 130 -1.88 9.26 3.84
CA GLU A 130 -2.69 8.04 4.04
C GLU A 130 -2.92 7.71 5.54
N PRO A 131 -1.93 7.80 6.45
CA PRO A 131 -2.14 7.65 7.90
C PRO A 131 -3.06 8.71 8.52
N GLU A 132 -2.93 9.98 8.14
CA GLU A 132 -3.79 11.06 8.66
C GLU A 132 -5.25 10.83 8.29
N LEU A 133 -5.49 10.49 7.02
CA LEU A 133 -6.84 10.18 6.53
C LEU A 133 -7.39 8.90 7.17
N LEU A 134 -6.56 7.89 7.39
CA LEU A 134 -6.96 6.67 8.09
C LEU A 134 -7.36 6.96 9.54
N LEU A 135 -6.56 7.74 10.27
CA LEU A 135 -6.88 8.14 11.64
C LEU A 135 -8.25 8.81 11.71
N GLN A 136 -8.48 9.78 10.81
CA GLN A 136 -9.74 10.50 10.73
C GLN A 136 -10.92 9.55 10.45
N VAL A 137 -10.77 8.64 9.48
CA VAL A 137 -11.81 7.65 9.14
C VAL A 137 -12.15 6.77 10.33
N LEU A 138 -11.15 6.27 11.05
CA LEU A 138 -11.38 5.40 12.22
C LEU A 138 -12.06 6.17 13.36
N GLN A 139 -11.69 7.43 13.59
CA GLN A 139 -12.36 8.29 14.56
C GLN A 139 -13.82 8.58 14.15
N MET A 140 -14.10 8.79 12.86
CA MET A 140 -15.46 8.97 12.34
C MET A 140 -16.34 7.72 12.50
N LEU A 141 -15.73 6.52 12.49
CA LEU A 141 -16.43 5.27 12.79
C LEU A 141 -16.68 5.05 14.29
N GLY A 142 -16.21 5.97 15.15
CA GLY A 142 -16.39 5.96 16.60
C GLY A 142 -15.29 5.22 17.37
N PHE A 143 -14.16 4.90 16.74
CA PHE A 143 -13.06 4.24 17.44
C PHE A 143 -12.21 5.24 18.21
N ALA A 144 -11.94 4.94 19.48
CA ALA A 144 -10.93 5.64 20.27
C ALA A 144 -9.54 5.12 19.88
N ILE A 145 -8.91 5.79 18.91
CA ILE A 145 -7.60 5.40 18.38
C ILE A 145 -6.64 6.59 18.25
N PHE A 146 -5.36 6.33 18.49
CA PHE A 146 -4.26 7.29 18.45
C PHE A 146 -3.29 6.99 17.28
N PRO A 147 -2.53 7.99 16.79
CA PRO A 147 -1.64 7.83 15.62
C PRO A 147 -0.66 6.66 15.74
N GLU A 148 -0.11 6.42 16.93
CA GLU A 148 0.91 5.40 17.19
C GLU A 148 0.34 3.99 17.08
N GLN A 149 -0.98 3.86 17.24
CA GLN A 149 -1.68 2.57 17.18
C GLN A 149 -1.98 2.14 15.74
N LEU A 150 -1.89 3.04 14.75
CA LEU A 150 -2.16 2.72 13.35
C LEU A 150 -1.17 1.71 12.77
N ALA A 151 0.08 1.69 13.25
CA ALA A 151 1.09 0.75 12.76
C ALA A 151 1.00 -0.64 13.39
N ARG A 152 0.00 -0.89 14.25
CA ARG A 152 -0.13 -2.18 14.95
C ARG A 152 -0.50 -3.30 13.97
N PRO A 153 0.22 -4.44 14.01
CA PRO A 153 -0.10 -5.59 13.14
C PRO A 153 -1.47 -6.20 13.46
N ASP A 154 -1.98 -5.98 14.67
CA ASP A 154 -3.26 -6.47 15.19
C ASP A 154 -4.35 -5.39 15.22
N LEU A 155 -4.27 -4.35 14.36
CA LEU A 155 -5.24 -3.24 14.35
C LEU A 155 -6.70 -3.71 14.36
N GLY A 156 -7.05 -4.76 13.60
CA GLY A 156 -8.41 -5.30 13.61
C GLY A 156 -8.88 -5.80 14.98
N ALA A 157 -7.99 -6.40 15.77
CA ALA A 157 -8.30 -6.83 17.13
C ALA A 157 -8.40 -5.64 18.11
N LEU A 158 -7.62 -4.58 17.87
CA LEU A 158 -7.74 -3.34 18.63
C LEU A 158 -9.09 -2.64 18.38
N LEU A 159 -9.52 -2.58 17.11
CA LEU A 159 -10.76 -1.91 16.73
C LEU A 159 -12.01 -2.69 17.18
N TYR A 160 -11.93 -4.03 17.25
CA TYR A 160 -13.07 -4.89 17.52
C TYR A 160 -12.77 -5.96 18.58
N PRO A 161 -12.42 -5.57 19.82
CA PRO A 161 -11.96 -6.51 20.85
C PRO A 161 -12.98 -7.63 21.13
N GLU A 162 -14.27 -7.29 21.21
CA GLU A 162 -15.37 -8.23 21.47
C GLU A 162 -15.57 -9.28 20.37
N ARG A 163 -15.12 -8.99 19.15
CA ARG A 163 -15.28 -9.89 17.99
C ARG A 163 -14.10 -10.84 17.81
N VAL A 164 -13.07 -10.74 18.66
CA VAL A 164 -11.89 -11.62 18.63
C VAL A 164 -11.74 -12.46 19.91
N LEU A 165 -12.69 -12.35 20.84
CA LEU A 165 -12.77 -13.18 22.04
C LEU A 165 -13.90 -14.23 21.99
N ALA A 166 -14.75 -14.17 20.96
CA ALA A 166 -15.77 -15.16 20.64
C ALA A 166 -15.21 -16.20 19.67
#